data_AF-A0A2K3JZD8-F1
#
_entry.id   AF-A0A2K3JZD8-F1
#
_cell.length_a   1.000
_cell.length_b   1.000
_cell.length_c   1.000
_cell.angle_alpha   90.00
_cell.angle_beta   90.00
_cell.angle_gamma   90.00
#
_symmetry.space_group_name_H-M   'P 1'
#
loop_
_entity.id
_entity.type
_entity.pdbx_description
1 polymer ?
#
loop_
_entity_poly.entity_id
_entity_poly.type
_entity_poly.pdbx_seq_one_letter_code
_entity_poly.pdbx_strand_id
1 'polypeptide(L)' 'VVSEIIESCRSHDFTDVILVHEHRGVPDGLIVSHLPYGPTAYFGLLNVVTRHEIQDKEAVKTMPEAYPHIILDNFNTK' A
#
# COMPACT_ATOMS: atom_id res chain seq x y z
N VAL A 1 1.84 20.07 4.93
CA VAL A 1 2.08 19.04 3.89
C VAL A 1 1.17 17.82 4.04
N VAL A 2 1.34 16.92 5.04
CA VAL A 2 0.46 15.73 5.14
C VAL A 2 -1.01 16.11 5.34
N SER A 3 -1.30 17.10 6.19
CA SER A 3 -2.66 17.64 6.38
C SER A 3 -3.28 18.15 5.09
N GLU A 4 -2.53 18.91 4.28
CA GLU A 4 -2.99 19.45 2.99
C GLU A 4 -3.29 18.33 1.97
N ILE A 5 -2.47 17.27 1.95
CA ILE A 5 -2.71 16.10 1.10
C ILE A 5 -4.02 15.42 1.50
N ILE A 6 -4.24 15.22 2.80
CA ILE A 6 -5.47 14.61 3.31
C ILE A 6 -6.70 15.48 3.02
N GLU A 7 -6.60 16.80 3.18
CA GLU A 7 -7.67 17.73 2.84
C GLU A 7 -8.00 17.69 1.35
N SER A 8 -6.98 17.66 0.48
CA SER A 8 -7.16 17.50 -0.97
C SER A 8 -7.80 16.15 -1.32
N CYS A 9 -7.36 15.06 -0.70
CA CYS A 9 -7.96 13.74 -0.92
C CYS A 9 -9.44 13.71 -0.50
N ARG A 10 -9.78 14.38 0.61
CA ARG A 10 -11.17 14.53 1.06
C ARG A 10 -12.00 15.39 0.12
N SER A 11 -11.45 16.44 -0.49
CA SER A 11 -12.20 17.31 -1.41
C SER A 11 -12.44 16.69 -2.79
N HIS A 12 -11.73 15.61 -3.12
CA HIS A 12 -11.84 14.90 -4.40
C HIS A 12 -12.40 13.47 -4.24
N ASP A 13 -13.06 13.17 -3.12
CA ASP A 13 -13.76 11.90 -2.86
C ASP A 13 -12.88 10.64 -2.97
N PHE A 14 -11.60 10.73 -2.59
CA PHE A 14 -10.75 9.54 -2.46
C PHE A 14 -11.20 8.68 -1.27
N THR A 15 -11.20 7.36 -1.44
CA THR A 15 -11.62 6.41 -0.39
C THR A 15 -10.50 6.09 0.59
N ASP A 16 -9.26 6.01 0.11
CA ASP A 16 -8.12 5.53 0.89
C ASP A 16 -6.85 6.27 0.50
N VAL A 17 -5.98 6.49 1.48
CA VAL A 17 -4.64 7.05 1.29
C VAL A 17 -3.62 6.04 1.78
N ILE A 18 -2.64 5.75 0.93
CA ILE A 18 -1.53 4.84 1.21
C ILE A 18 -0.24 5.65 1.22
N LEU A 19 0.46 5.66 2.35
CA LEU A 19 1.77 6.30 2.50
C LEU A 19 2.84 5.23 2.70
N VAL A 20 3.87 5.28 1.87
CA VAL A 20 5.04 4.40 1.96
C VAL A 20 6.19 5.20 2.57
N HIS A 21 6.77 4.67 3.65
CA HIS A 21 7.98 5.18 4.26
C HIS A 21 9.16 4.31 3.83
N GLU A 22 10.31 4.95 3.61
CA GLU A 22 11.54 4.28 3.21
C GLU A 22 12.74 4.73 4.05
N HIS A 23 13.71 3.83 4.16
CA HIS A 23 15.04 4.12 4.67
C HIS A 23 16.08 3.70 3.65
N ARG A 24 16.85 4.68 3.14
CA ARG A 24 17.96 4.45 2.16
C ARG A 24 17.50 3.70 0.90
N GLY A 25 16.33 4.05 0.36
CA GLY A 25 15.78 3.44 -0.86
C GLY A 25 15.14 2.06 -0.65
N VAL A 26 14.99 1.62 0.60
CA VAL A 26 14.28 0.38 0.95
C VAL A 26 13.01 0.74 1.74
N PRO A 27 11.81 0.32 1.29
CA PRO A 27 10.57 0.53 2.05
C PRO A 27 10.60 -0.22 3.38
N ASP A 28 10.27 0.47 4.47
CA ASP A 28 10.25 -0.08 5.83
C ASP A 28 8.90 0.15 6.56
N GLY A 29 8.03 1.01 6.01
CA GLY A 29 6.73 1.30 6.60
C GLY A 29 5.63 1.51 5.56
N LEU A 30 4.43 1.03 5.88
CA LEU A 30 3.22 1.22 5.11
C LEU A 30 2.10 1.72 6.01
N ILE A 31 1.46 2.82 5.63
CA ILE A 31 0.33 3.39 6.36
C ILE A 31 -0.87 3.40 5.42
N VAL A 32 -1.96 2.78 5.85
CA VAL A 32 -3.23 2.75 5.10
C VAL A 32 -4.28 3.48 5.93
N SER A 33 -4.83 4.56 5.40
CA SER A 33 -5.85 5.36 6.07
C SER A 33 -7.12 5.43 5.21
N HIS A 34 -8.24 5.00 5.79
CA HIS A 34 -9.53 5.08 5.14
C HIS A 34 -10.17 6.45 5.39
N LEU A 35 -10.64 7.11 4.34
CA LEU A 35 -11.23 8.44 4.37
C LEU A 35 -12.78 8.36 4.31
N PRO A 36 -13.50 9.41 4.76
CA PRO A 36 -12.99 10.65 5.36
C PRO A 36 -12.63 10.51 6.86
N TYR A 37 -13.26 9.59 7.59
CA TYR A 37 -13.07 9.40 9.05
C TYR A 37 -12.87 7.92 9.42
N GLY A 38 -12.30 7.13 8.52
CA GLY A 38 -12.04 5.72 8.74
C GLY A 38 -10.77 5.48 9.58
N PRO A 39 -10.50 4.21 9.91
CA PRO A 39 -9.31 3.83 10.68
C PRO A 39 -8.02 4.03 9.89
N THR A 40 -6.91 4.12 10.62
CA THR A 40 -5.56 4.11 10.07
C THR A 40 -4.80 2.90 10.60
N ALA A 41 -4.26 2.09 9.69
CA ALA A 41 -3.41 0.94 10.01
C ALA A 41 -1.96 1.25 9.66
N TYR A 42 -1.05 0.90 10.59
CA TYR A 42 0.39 1.04 10.43
C TYR A 42 1.02 -0.35 10.35
N PHE A 43 1.80 -0.58 9.30
CA PHE A 43 2.49 -1.84 9.07
C PHE A 43 3.99 -1.59 8.95
N GLY A 44 4.78 -2.34 9.71
CA GLY A 44 6.23 -2.44 9.49
C GLY A 44 6.50 -3.43 8.36
N LEU A 45 7.30 -3.03 7.39
CA LEU A 45 7.69 -3.89 6.27
C LEU A 45 9.06 -4.52 6.56
N LEU A 46 9.15 -5.83 6.38
CA LEU A 46 10.37 -6.61 6.59
C LEU A 46 10.59 -7.52 5.38
N ASN A 47 11.85 -7.70 4.99
CA ASN A 47 12.25 -8.56 3.88
C ASN A 47 11.53 -8.22 2.55
N VAL A 48 11.38 -6.92 2.26
CA VAL A 48 10.75 -6.45 1.02
C VAL A 48 11.63 -6.82 -0.17
N VAL A 49 11.06 -7.52 -1.14
CA VAL A 49 11.65 -7.74 -2.46
C VAL A 49 10.88 -6.89 -3.45
N THR A 50 11.54 -5.89 -4.02
CA THR A 50 10.91 -4.99 -4.97
C THR A 50 10.81 -5.63 -6.35
N ARG A 51 9.86 -5.17 -7.17
CA ARG A 51 9.66 -5.68 -8.53
C ARG A 51 10.93 -5.62 -9.40
N HIS A 52 11.82 -4.68 -9.12
CA HIS A 52 13.08 -4.50 -9.85
C HIS A 52 14.16 -5.52 -9.47
N GLU A 53 14.03 -6.20 -8.32
CA GLU A 53 14.98 -7.20 -7.82
C GLU A 53 14.61 -8.63 -8.25
N ILE A 54 13.41 -8.84 -8.79
CA ILE A 54 12.95 -10.16 -9.27
C ILE A 54 13.80 -10.57 -10.49
N GLN A 55 14.56 -11.66 -10.33
CA GLN A 55 15.50 -12.15 -11.35
C GLN A 55 14.79 -12.76 -12.57
N ASP A 56 13.59 -13.30 -12.38
CA ASP A 56 12.78 -13.89 -13.44
C ASP A 56 12.11 -12.80 -14.28
N LYS A 57 12.77 -12.45 -15.40
CA LYS A 57 12.29 -11.43 -16.33
C LYS A 57 10.97 -11.79 -17.01
N GLU A 58 10.61 -13.07 -17.09
CA GLU A 58 9.33 -13.50 -17.65
C GLU A 58 8.17 -13.21 -16.67
N ALA A 59 8.45 -13.25 -15.36
CA ALA A 59 7.51 -12.86 -14.30
C ALA A 59 7.34 -11.33 -14.17
N VAL A 60 8.30 -10.54 -14.65
CA VAL A 60 8.30 -9.05 -14.57
C VAL A 60 7.74 -8.40 -15.84
N LYS A 61 6.93 -9.13 -16.63
CA LYS A 61 6.16 -8.56 -17.74
C LYS A 61 5.08 -7.60 -17.26
N THR A 62 4.45 -6.89 -18.21
CA THR A 62 3.31 -6.01 -17.94
C THR A 62 2.25 -6.74 -17.14
N MET A 63 1.91 -6.21 -15.96
CA MET A 63 0.93 -6.82 -15.07
C MET A 63 -0.48 -6.56 -15.65
N PRO A 64 -1.34 -7.58 -15.78
CA PRO A 64 -2.72 -7.35 -16.22
C PRO A 64 -3.50 -6.50 -15.20
N GLU A 65 -4.31 -5.56 -15.69
CA GLU A 65 -5.18 -4.70 -14.87
C GLU A 65 -6.54 -5.35 -14.55
N ALA A 66 -6.61 -6.68 -14.64
CA ALA A 66 -7.81 -7.41 -14.26
C ALA A 66 -8.05 -7.32 -12.74
N TYR A 67 -9.32 -7.32 -12.33
CA TYR A 67 -9.66 -7.34 -10.91
C TYR A 67 -9.08 -8.59 -10.23
N PRO A 68 -8.21 -8.44 -9.21
CA PRO A 68 -7.58 -9.57 -8.56
C PRO A 68 -8.58 -10.29 -7.65
N HIS A 69 -8.46 -11.62 -7.58
CA HIS A 69 -9.09 -12.39 -6.51
C HIS A 69 -8.26 -12.22 -5.23
N ILE A 70 -8.92 -11.96 -4.10
CA ILE A 70 -8.27 -11.74 -2.80
C ILE A 70 -8.46 -12.99 -1.95
N ILE A 71 -7.36 -13.53 -1.42
CA ILE A 71 -7.36 -14.65 -0.48
C ILE A 71 -6.81 -14.12 0.85
N LEU A 72 -7.58 -14.29 1.92
CA LEU A 72 -7.18 -13.97 3.29
C LEU A 72 -7.04 -15.27 4.06
N ASP A 73 -5.90 -15.49 4.69
CA ASP A 73 -5.59 -16.73 5.41
C ASP A 73 -5.31 -16.44 6.90
N ASN A 74 -5.93 -17.22 7.79
CA ASN A 74 -5.72 -17.18 9.24
C ASN A 74 -6.09 -15.87 9.98
N PHE A 75 -7.00 -15.06 9.44
CA PHE A 75 -7.59 -13.90 10.14
C PHE A 75 -8.72 -14.35 11.08
N ASN A 76 -8.39 -15.09 12.14
CA ASN A 76 -9.36 -15.71 13.04
C ASN A 76 -9.73 -14.87 14.29
N THR A 77 -9.04 -13.75 14.51
CA THR A 77 -9.23 -12.85 15.66
C THR A 77 -10.22 -11.73 15.35
N LYS A 78 -10.76 -11.09 16.39
CA LYS A 78 -11.68 -9.94 16.28
C LYS A 78 -10.97 -8.61 16.36
#